data_AF-A0A932MKA4-F1
#
_entry.id   AF-A0A932MKA4-F1
#
_cell.length_a   1.000
_cell.length_b   1.000
_cell.length_c   1.000
_cell.angle_alpha   90.00
_cell.angle_beta   90.00
_cell.angle_gamma   90.00
#
_symmetry.space_group_name_H-M   'P 1'
#
loop_
_entity.id
_entity.type
_entity.pdbx_description
1 polymer ?
#
loop_
_entity_poly.entity_id
_entity_poly.type
_entity_poly.pdbx_seq_one_letter_code
_entity_poly.pdbx_strand_id
1 'polypeptide(L)'
;KALALIRATPRAVDLHVDLYPFAESHIPIYMLLPEWARKGNLERMRAALDRAHIRDEVVRSFKHIPLAGIRVAKAAGFPHLVGKTIGETAKNLDTTPEEALFRLMRETRMKALVLIRNINLPMTEEMLFEPRALVATNSASVRAASDALLPERATKTFPRYLELALKRNVPLEHAVQKLTATPAKKFGLAGRGVLKQGSYADIVCLEGTRAVHVAVGGALALLASVPTGVRAGTIIRSSR
;
A
#
# COMPACT_ATOMS: atom_id res chain seq x y z
N LYS A 1 -1.99 19.45 -9.73
CA LYS A 1 -0.61 19.85 -10.08
C LYS A 1 0.23 18.66 -10.61
N ALA A 2 0.41 17.57 -9.85
CA ALA A 2 1.25 16.43 -10.28
C ALA A 2 0.81 15.80 -11.61
N LEU A 3 -0.48 15.50 -11.77
CA LEU A 3 -1.02 14.92 -13.01
C LEU A 3 -0.71 15.77 -14.26
N ALA A 4 -0.84 17.09 -14.16
CA ALA A 4 -0.51 18.01 -15.25
C ALA A 4 0.98 17.96 -15.63
N LEU A 5 1.88 17.88 -14.65
CA LEU A 5 3.32 17.75 -14.88
C LEU A 5 3.66 16.42 -15.57
N ILE A 6 3.01 15.33 -15.17
CA ILE A 6 3.20 14.00 -15.77
C ILE A 6 2.74 13.99 -17.23
N ARG A 7 1.58 14.58 -17.52
CA ARG A 7 1.04 14.72 -18.89
C ARG A 7 1.93 15.61 -19.75
N ALA A 8 2.50 16.68 -19.19
CA ALA A 8 3.41 17.59 -19.89
C ALA A 8 4.82 16.99 -20.13
N THR A 9 5.17 15.90 -19.44
CA THR A 9 6.50 15.28 -19.58
C THR A 9 6.65 14.61 -20.96
N PRO A 10 7.66 14.99 -21.78
CA PRO A 10 7.85 14.43 -23.12
C PRO A 10 7.96 12.90 -23.11
N ARG A 11 7.34 12.23 -24.10
CA ARG A 11 7.30 10.75 -24.18
C ARG A 11 8.69 10.09 -24.18
N ALA A 12 9.72 10.80 -24.67
CA ALA A 12 11.10 10.33 -24.66
C ALA A 12 11.70 10.19 -23.26
N VAL A 13 11.15 10.90 -22.25
CA VAL A 13 11.58 10.77 -20.86
C VAL A 13 11.00 9.49 -20.28
N ASP A 14 11.87 8.62 -19.75
CA ASP A 14 11.48 7.38 -19.08
C ASP A 14 10.93 7.65 -17.67
N LEU A 15 9.71 8.18 -17.63
CA LEU A 15 8.95 8.47 -16.41
C LEU A 15 7.74 7.54 -16.32
N HIS A 16 7.64 6.87 -15.18
CA HIS A 16 6.46 6.10 -14.76
C HIS A 16 6.10 6.47 -13.32
N VAL A 17 4.84 6.25 -12.97
CA VAL A 17 4.29 6.44 -11.63
C VAL A 17 3.48 5.20 -11.26
N ASP A 18 3.43 4.82 -10.00
CA ASP A 18 2.64 3.69 -9.55
C ASP A 18 1.58 4.09 -8.52
N LEU A 19 0.42 3.44 -8.60
CA LEU A 19 -0.78 3.80 -7.83
C LEU A 19 -1.58 2.54 -7.46
N TYR A 20 -2.40 2.66 -6.42
CA TYR A 20 -3.43 1.69 -6.03
C TYR A 20 -4.78 2.39 -5.84
N PRO A 21 -5.91 1.74 -6.14
CA PRO A 21 -7.25 2.35 -6.12
C PRO A 21 -7.89 2.36 -4.73
N PHE A 22 -7.19 2.91 -3.71
CA PHE A 22 -7.72 3.03 -2.34
C PHE A 22 -7.42 4.38 -1.73
N ALA A 23 -8.32 4.84 -0.85
CA ALA A 23 -8.22 6.14 -0.19
C ALA A 23 -7.27 6.15 1.03
N GLU A 24 -6.78 4.98 1.45
CA GLU A 24 -6.00 4.81 2.67
C GLU A 24 -4.51 4.55 2.39
N SER A 25 -3.65 5.20 3.17
CA SER A 25 -2.24 4.87 3.29
C SER A 25 -2.01 3.98 4.51
N HIS A 26 -1.11 3.02 4.39
CA HIS A 26 -0.61 2.21 5.51
C HIS A 26 0.82 2.64 5.82
N ILE A 27 1.02 3.31 6.95
CA ILE A 27 2.28 3.97 7.30
C ILE A 27 2.73 3.62 8.72
N PRO A 28 4.04 3.66 9.00
CA PRO A 28 4.54 3.67 10.36
C PRO A 28 4.03 4.91 11.12
N ILE A 29 3.66 4.73 12.39
CA ILE A 29 3.07 5.78 13.22
C ILE A 29 3.97 7.02 13.35
N TYR A 30 5.30 6.85 13.36
CA TYR A 30 6.25 7.96 13.45
C TYR A 30 6.18 8.94 12.28
N MET A 31 5.59 8.54 11.14
CA MET A 31 5.39 9.44 10.00
C MET A 31 4.38 10.56 10.28
N LEU A 32 3.59 10.43 11.36
CA LEU A 32 2.69 11.48 11.84
C LEU A 32 3.41 12.55 12.67
N LEU A 33 4.67 12.31 13.09
CA LEU A 33 5.46 13.34 13.76
C LEU A 33 5.76 14.50 12.79
N PRO A 34 5.82 15.74 13.31
CA PRO A 34 6.24 16.87 12.49
C PRO A 34 7.67 16.64 11.97
N GLU A 35 7.97 17.21 10.81
CA GLU A 35 9.24 16.95 10.11
C GLU A 35 10.47 17.23 10.98
N TRP A 36 10.44 18.29 11.78
CA TRP A 36 11.52 18.65 12.68
C TRP A 36 11.80 17.58 13.77
N ALA A 37 10.79 16.78 14.14
CA ALA A 37 10.88 15.70 15.12
C ALA A 37 11.26 14.34 14.49
N ARG A 38 11.15 14.18 13.17
CA ARG A 38 11.51 12.95 12.43
C ARG A 38 13.01 12.90 12.09
N LYS A 39 13.88 13.00 13.11
CA LYS A 39 15.34 13.05 12.93
C LYS A 39 16.05 11.80 13.45
N GLY A 40 16.94 11.24 12.62
CA GLY A 40 17.76 10.09 12.97
C GLY A 40 16.97 8.77 12.96
N ASN A 41 17.39 7.82 13.80
CA ASN A 41 16.73 6.53 13.95
C ASN A 41 15.61 6.58 15.01
N LEU A 42 14.83 5.50 15.14
CA LEU A 42 13.70 5.43 16.07
C LEU A 42 14.09 5.68 17.53
N GLU A 43 15.25 5.20 17.97
CA GLU A 43 15.72 5.43 19.34
C GLU A 43 16.01 6.91 19.60
N ARG A 44 16.61 7.61 18.63
CA ARG A 44 16.86 9.05 18.73
C ARG A 44 15.55 9.85 18.73
N MET A 45 14.58 9.47 17.90
CA MET A 45 13.25 10.09 17.91
C MET A 45 12.59 9.90 19.27
N ARG A 46 12.60 8.67 19.81
CA ARG A 46 12.04 8.35 21.13
C ARG A 46 12.70 9.17 22.24
N ALA A 47 14.03 9.18 22.31
CA ALA A 47 14.77 9.94 23.33
C ALA A 47 14.50 11.45 23.26
N ALA A 48 14.22 12.00 22.06
CA ALA A 48 13.84 13.39 21.93
C ALA A 48 12.46 13.69 22.55
N LEU A 49 11.51 12.75 22.45
CA LEU A 49 10.15 12.90 23.01
C LEU A 49 10.09 12.76 24.54
N ASP A 50 11.14 12.22 25.17
CA ASP A 50 11.24 12.18 26.64
C ASP A 50 11.46 13.59 27.24
N ARG A 51 11.80 14.59 26.41
CA ARG A 51 11.93 16.00 26.84
C ARG A 51 10.57 16.68 26.83
N ALA A 52 10.14 17.20 27.98
CA ALA A 52 8.81 17.80 28.16
C ALA A 52 8.45 18.86 27.11
N HIS A 53 9.37 19.80 26.81
CA HIS A 53 9.12 20.85 25.82
C HIS A 53 8.89 20.28 24.40
N ILE A 54 9.62 19.24 24.01
CA ILE A 54 9.46 18.57 22.71
C ILE A 54 8.13 17.82 22.66
N ARG A 55 7.78 17.10 23.73
CA ARG A 55 6.49 16.41 23.85
C ARG A 55 5.35 17.38 23.60
N ASP A 56 5.33 18.50 24.31
CA ASP A 56 4.20 19.45 24.26
C ASP A 56 4.08 20.09 22.87
N GLU A 57 5.21 20.36 22.20
CA GLU A 57 5.23 20.86 20.83
C GLU A 57 4.72 19.80 19.83
N VAL A 58 5.12 18.54 19.99
CA VAL A 58 4.63 17.42 19.16
C VAL A 58 3.13 17.23 19.33
N VAL A 59 2.64 17.13 20.58
CA VAL A 59 1.20 16.98 20.86
C VAL A 59 0.41 18.14 20.27
N ARG A 60 0.91 19.37 20.36
CA ARG A 60 0.29 20.55 19.74
C ARG A 60 0.26 20.47 18.22
N SER A 61 1.30 19.93 17.58
CA SER A 61 1.37 19.81 16.12
C SER A 61 0.29 18.88 15.53
N PHE A 62 -0.24 17.96 16.34
CA PHE A 62 -1.27 17.01 15.89
C PHE A 62 -2.66 17.63 15.70
N LYS A 63 -2.93 18.81 16.26
CA LYS A 63 -4.25 19.46 16.21
C LYS A 63 -4.78 19.72 14.79
N HIS A 64 -3.88 19.78 13.80
CA HIS A 64 -4.24 20.02 12.40
C HIS A 64 -4.50 18.73 11.60
N ILE A 65 -4.41 17.56 12.25
CA ILE A 65 -4.59 16.26 11.63
C ILE A 65 -5.92 15.68 12.11
N PRO A 66 -6.78 15.13 11.22
CA PRO A 66 -8.01 14.45 11.63
C PRO A 66 -7.71 13.09 12.28
N LEU A 67 -7.16 13.11 13.49
CA LEU A 67 -6.63 11.94 14.18
C LEU A 67 -7.69 10.89 14.51
N ALA A 68 -8.91 11.33 14.83
CA ALA A 68 -9.95 10.45 15.35
C ALA A 68 -10.26 9.27 14.41
N GLY A 69 -10.13 9.45 13.09
CA GLY A 69 -10.36 8.40 12.09
C GLY A 69 -9.14 7.54 11.75
N ILE A 70 -7.97 7.82 12.30
CA ILE A 70 -6.76 7.01 12.07
C ILE A 70 -6.94 5.68 12.80
N ARG A 71 -6.73 4.57 12.10
CA ARG A 71 -6.94 3.22 12.63
C ARG A 71 -5.63 2.51 12.87
N VAL A 72 -5.50 1.84 14.01
CA VAL A 72 -4.30 1.06 14.35
C VAL A 72 -4.30 -0.22 13.53
N ALA A 73 -3.30 -0.38 12.67
CA ALA A 73 -3.12 -1.56 11.83
C ALA A 73 -2.26 -2.62 12.51
N LYS A 74 -1.26 -2.19 13.30
CA LYS A 74 -0.40 -3.09 14.08
C LYS A 74 0.11 -2.37 15.31
N ALA A 75 0.09 -3.03 16.46
CA ALA A 75 0.70 -2.53 17.69
C ALA A 75 1.24 -3.74 18.49
N ALA A 76 2.53 -4.05 18.33
CA ALA A 76 3.15 -5.17 19.02
C ALA A 76 3.05 -4.97 20.55
N GLY A 77 2.57 -6.00 21.27
CA GLY A 77 2.29 -5.93 22.70
C GLY A 77 0.91 -5.36 23.06
N PHE A 78 0.16 -4.81 22.09
CA PHE A 78 -1.14 -4.19 22.29
C PHE A 78 -2.18 -4.67 21.26
N PRO A 79 -2.44 -5.99 21.13
CA PRO A 79 -3.35 -6.53 20.11
C PRO A 79 -4.78 -6.00 20.24
N HIS A 80 -5.21 -5.67 21.47
CA HIS A 80 -6.54 -5.09 21.75
C HIS A 80 -6.76 -3.68 21.19
N LEU A 81 -5.71 -3.02 20.66
CA LEU A 81 -5.79 -1.74 19.96
C LEU A 81 -5.93 -1.93 18.44
N VAL A 82 -5.54 -3.08 17.88
CA VAL A 82 -5.62 -3.31 16.44
C VAL A 82 -7.08 -3.27 15.98
N GLY A 83 -7.33 -2.54 14.89
CA GLY A 83 -8.67 -2.30 14.36
C GLY A 83 -9.40 -1.11 15.00
N LYS A 84 -9.00 -0.67 16.20
CA LYS A 84 -9.54 0.53 16.83
C LYS A 84 -8.95 1.79 16.20
N THR A 85 -9.75 2.84 16.21
CA THR A 85 -9.33 4.18 15.86
C THR A 85 -8.62 4.86 17.03
N ILE A 86 -7.83 5.90 16.73
CA ILE A 86 -7.25 6.77 17.77
C ILE A 86 -8.36 7.47 18.56
N GLY A 87 -9.49 7.83 17.92
CA GLY A 87 -10.64 8.40 18.62
C GLY A 87 -11.28 7.45 19.63
N GLU A 88 -11.47 6.18 19.28
CA GLU A 88 -11.95 5.15 20.22
C GLU A 88 -10.94 4.89 21.33
N THR A 89 -9.65 4.87 21.00
CA THR A 89 -8.57 4.72 21.99
C THR A 89 -8.57 5.88 22.99
N ALA A 90 -8.74 7.11 22.51
CA ALA A 90 -8.82 8.30 23.34
C ALA A 90 -10.02 8.28 24.30
N LYS A 91 -11.21 7.90 23.81
CA LYS A 91 -12.41 7.71 24.64
C LYS A 91 -12.19 6.67 25.74
N ASN A 92 -11.58 5.54 25.42
CA ASN A 92 -11.31 4.47 26.39
C ASN A 92 -10.28 4.87 27.46
N LEU A 93 -9.40 5.83 27.16
CA LEU A 93 -8.35 6.32 28.05
C LEU A 93 -8.72 7.62 28.77
N ASP A 94 -9.96 8.11 28.59
CA ASP A 94 -10.42 9.42 29.07
C ASP A 94 -9.43 10.55 28.74
N THR A 95 -9.04 10.64 27.47
CA THR A 95 -8.03 11.58 26.99
C THR A 95 -8.32 12.11 25.60
N THR A 96 -7.49 12.99 25.06
CA THR A 96 -7.65 13.55 23.72
C THR A 96 -7.01 12.64 22.65
N PRO A 97 -7.45 12.69 21.38
CA PRO A 97 -6.80 11.94 20.29
C PRO A 97 -5.30 12.19 20.17
N GLU A 98 -4.83 13.42 20.42
CA GLU A 98 -3.41 13.79 20.39
C GLU A 98 -2.62 13.06 21.46
N GLU A 99 -3.13 13.04 22.70
CA GLU A 99 -2.48 12.36 23.82
C GLU A 99 -2.55 10.83 23.66
N ALA A 100 -3.67 10.30 23.16
CA ALA A 100 -3.79 8.88 22.84
C ALA A 100 -2.79 8.45 21.75
N LEU A 101 -2.63 9.25 20.70
CA LEU A 101 -1.63 9.01 19.65
C LEU A 101 -0.21 9.04 20.21
N PHE A 102 0.11 10.05 21.02
CA PHE A 102 1.43 10.20 21.64
C PHE A 102 1.75 9.00 22.56
N ARG A 103 0.79 8.57 23.38
CA ARG A 103 0.92 7.36 24.21
C ARG A 103 1.17 6.13 23.34
N LEU A 104 0.37 5.92 22.29
CA LEU A 104 0.56 4.79 21.38
C LEU A 104 1.95 4.79 20.74
N MET A 105 2.44 5.96 20.30
CA MET A 105 3.81 6.13 19.78
C MET A 105 4.87 5.70 20.80
N ARG A 106 4.73 6.13 22.06
CA ARG A 106 5.66 5.80 23.15
C ARG A 106 5.64 4.31 23.47
N GLU A 107 4.46 3.77 23.75
CA GLU A 107 4.28 2.37 24.18
C GLU A 107 4.74 1.37 23.10
N THR A 108 4.48 1.69 21.83
CA THR A 108 4.91 0.84 20.69
C THR A 108 6.33 1.13 20.23
N ARG A 109 7.07 2.01 20.93
CA ARG A 109 8.41 2.47 20.55
C ARG A 109 8.49 2.90 19.08
N MET A 110 7.49 3.65 18.62
CA MET A 110 7.34 4.13 17.23
C MET A 110 7.12 3.05 16.16
N LYS A 111 6.91 1.79 16.55
CA LYS A 111 6.80 0.67 15.60
C LYS A 111 5.36 0.31 15.22
N ALA A 112 4.36 0.98 15.79
CA ALA A 112 2.99 0.79 15.35
C ALA A 112 2.83 1.16 13.87
N LEU A 113 1.92 0.46 13.20
CA LEU A 113 1.46 0.81 11.86
C LEU A 113 0.03 1.32 11.96
N VAL A 114 -0.30 2.32 11.15
CA VAL A 114 -1.63 2.94 11.11
C VAL A 114 -2.16 3.04 9.69
N LEU A 115 -3.49 3.00 9.56
CA LEU A 115 -4.22 3.34 8.36
C LEU A 115 -4.75 4.76 8.47
N ILE A 116 -4.47 5.58 7.46
CA ILE A 116 -4.94 6.95 7.37
C ILE A 116 -5.59 7.19 6.02
N ARG A 117 -6.80 7.75 6.03
CA ARG A 117 -7.49 8.19 4.81
C ARG A 117 -7.00 9.57 4.40
N ASN A 118 -5.98 9.61 3.54
CA ASN A 118 -5.33 10.84 3.09
C ASN A 118 -5.11 10.90 1.57
N ILE A 119 -5.64 9.94 0.82
CA ILE A 119 -5.47 9.87 -0.63
C ILE A 119 -6.73 10.44 -1.30
N ASN A 120 -6.51 11.35 -2.25
CA ASN A 120 -7.58 11.81 -3.13
C ASN A 120 -7.93 10.65 -4.09
N LEU A 121 -8.94 9.87 -3.70
CA LEU A 121 -9.36 8.69 -4.44
C LEU A 121 -9.82 9.04 -5.87
N PRO A 122 -10.69 10.04 -6.11
CA PRO A 122 -11.08 10.42 -7.47
C PRO A 122 -9.88 10.73 -8.39
N MET A 123 -8.92 11.52 -7.91
CA MET A 123 -7.69 11.84 -8.66
C MET A 123 -6.84 10.59 -8.91
N THR A 124 -6.73 9.70 -7.92
CA THR A 124 -5.96 8.46 -8.02
C THR A 124 -6.60 7.50 -9.03
N GLU A 125 -7.92 7.38 -9.00
CA GLU A 125 -8.68 6.59 -9.97
C GLU A 125 -8.55 7.16 -11.38
N GLU A 126 -8.58 8.48 -11.58
CA GLU A 126 -8.27 9.11 -12.87
C GLU A 126 -6.84 8.74 -13.33
N MET A 127 -5.85 8.97 -12.47
CA MET A 127 -4.45 8.83 -12.79
C MET A 127 -4.03 7.39 -13.11
N LEU A 128 -4.70 6.38 -12.55
CA LEU A 128 -4.47 4.95 -12.87
C LEU A 128 -4.59 4.63 -14.37
N PHE A 129 -5.37 5.42 -15.12
CA PHE A 129 -5.59 5.21 -16.55
C PHE A 129 -4.67 6.06 -17.43
N GLU A 130 -3.78 6.86 -16.86
CA GLU A 130 -2.74 7.55 -17.61
C GLU A 130 -1.75 6.54 -18.22
N PRO A 131 -1.20 6.78 -19.42
CA PRO A 131 -0.26 5.86 -20.07
C PRO A 131 0.99 5.53 -19.23
N ARG A 132 1.45 6.49 -18.40
CA ARG A 132 2.63 6.34 -17.53
C ARG A 132 2.35 5.66 -16.19
N ALA A 133 1.08 5.38 -15.87
CA ALA A 133 0.70 4.80 -14.61
C ALA A 133 0.80 3.27 -14.63
N LEU A 134 1.51 2.73 -13.64
CA LEU A 134 1.55 1.32 -13.27
C LEU A 134 0.59 1.07 -12.11
N VAL A 135 -0.01 -0.12 -12.09
CA VAL A 135 -0.84 -0.56 -10.97
C VAL A 135 0.03 -1.36 -10.01
N ALA A 136 0.18 -0.87 -8.78
CA ALA A 136 1.00 -1.52 -7.77
C ALA A 136 0.27 -1.51 -6.42
N THR A 137 0.30 -2.64 -5.71
CA THR A 137 -0.39 -2.75 -4.42
C THR A 137 0.16 -1.79 -3.37
N ASN A 138 1.45 -1.44 -3.50
CA ASN A 138 2.25 -0.68 -2.53
C ASN A 138 2.02 -1.15 -1.08
N SER A 139 1.74 -2.44 -0.89
CA SER A 139 1.52 -3.02 0.43
C SER A 139 2.77 -3.77 0.87
N ALA A 140 3.08 -3.66 2.16
CA ALA A 140 4.01 -4.60 2.77
C ALA A 140 3.44 -6.04 2.67
N SER A 141 4.32 -7.01 2.48
CA SER A 141 3.97 -8.43 2.63
C SER A 141 3.72 -8.71 4.11
N VAL A 142 2.46 -8.99 4.46
CA VAL A 142 2.09 -9.40 5.82
C VAL A 142 1.90 -10.91 5.81
N ARG A 143 2.52 -11.63 6.76
CA ARG A 143 2.29 -13.07 6.91
C ARG A 143 0.85 -13.30 7.34
N ALA A 144 0.22 -14.36 6.82
CA ALA A 144 -1.16 -14.73 7.14
C ALA A 144 -1.45 -14.92 8.65
N ALA A 145 -0.41 -15.20 9.46
CA ALA A 145 -0.49 -15.33 10.91
C ALA A 145 -0.09 -14.05 11.68
N SER A 146 -0.03 -12.88 11.02
CA SER A 146 0.26 -11.63 11.72
C SER A 146 -0.98 -11.14 12.48
N ASP A 147 -0.74 -10.61 13.66
CA ASP A 147 -1.64 -9.74 14.44
C ASP A 147 -1.96 -8.39 13.75
N ALA A 148 -1.55 -8.19 12.51
CA ALA A 148 -1.68 -6.94 11.80
C ALA A 148 -2.91 -6.95 10.89
N LEU A 149 -3.69 -5.87 10.95
CA LEU A 149 -4.77 -5.63 10.01
C LEU A 149 -4.18 -5.40 8.62
N LEU A 150 -4.57 -6.28 7.69
CA LEU A 150 -4.13 -6.22 6.31
C LEU A 150 -4.86 -5.07 5.59
N PRO A 151 -4.16 -4.08 5.02
CA PRO A 151 -4.83 -3.04 4.23
C PRO A 151 -5.45 -3.66 2.98
N GLU A 152 -6.61 -3.16 2.58
CA GLU A 152 -7.34 -3.71 1.43
C GLU A 152 -6.51 -3.76 0.14
N ARG A 153 -5.64 -2.75 -0.06
CA ARG A 153 -4.71 -2.69 -1.20
C ARG A 153 -3.80 -3.91 -1.32
N ALA A 154 -3.54 -4.63 -0.22
CA ALA A 154 -2.68 -5.82 -0.24
C ALA A 154 -3.25 -6.96 -1.10
N THR A 155 -4.57 -7.14 -1.13
CA THR A 155 -5.22 -8.28 -1.80
C THR A 155 -6.20 -7.86 -2.89
N LYS A 156 -6.67 -6.62 -2.88
CA LYS A 156 -7.76 -6.17 -3.76
C LYS A 156 -7.34 -5.18 -4.85
N THR A 157 -6.07 -4.76 -4.93
CA THR A 157 -5.62 -3.75 -5.90
C THR A 157 -5.91 -4.13 -7.35
N PHE A 158 -5.50 -5.33 -7.79
CA PHE A 158 -5.70 -5.75 -9.18
C PHE A 158 -7.19 -5.98 -9.52
N PRO A 159 -7.98 -6.72 -8.70
CA PRO A 159 -9.41 -6.85 -8.93
C PRO A 159 -10.13 -5.50 -8.98
N ARG A 160 -9.83 -4.60 -8.04
CA ARG A 160 -10.44 -3.26 -7.99
C ARG A 160 -10.09 -2.41 -9.21
N TYR A 161 -8.86 -2.48 -9.69
CA TYR A 161 -8.48 -1.81 -10.94
C TYR A 161 -9.27 -2.33 -12.14
N LEU A 162 -9.44 -3.65 -12.26
CA LEU A 162 -10.24 -4.26 -13.33
C LEU A 162 -11.72 -3.86 -13.23
N GLU A 163 -12.29 -3.78 -12.03
CA GLU A 163 -13.66 -3.27 -11.82
C GLU A 163 -13.81 -1.82 -12.31
N LEU A 164 -12.83 -0.96 -11.98
CA LEU A 164 -12.81 0.42 -12.44
C LEU A 164 -12.68 0.51 -13.97
N ALA A 165 -11.89 -0.38 -14.58
CA ALA A 165 -11.73 -0.44 -16.03
C ALA A 165 -13.05 -0.81 -16.72
N LEU A 166 -13.73 -1.84 -16.23
CA LEU A 166 -15.05 -2.25 -16.72
C LEU A 166 -16.08 -1.13 -16.56
N LYS A 167 -16.12 -0.49 -15.39
CA LYS A 167 -17.02 0.65 -15.12
C LYS A 167 -16.78 1.84 -16.07
N ARG A 168 -15.55 2.01 -16.55
CA ARG A 168 -15.16 3.07 -17.49
C ARG A 168 -15.20 2.63 -18.96
N ASN A 169 -15.72 1.43 -19.25
CA ASN A 169 -15.74 0.84 -20.61
C ASN A 169 -14.34 0.77 -21.26
N VAL A 170 -13.29 0.60 -20.45
CA VAL A 170 -11.96 0.33 -20.97
C VAL A 170 -11.92 -1.12 -21.46
N PRO A 171 -11.46 -1.39 -22.70
CA PRO A 171 -11.31 -2.75 -23.19
C PRO A 171 -10.45 -3.59 -22.26
N LEU A 172 -10.89 -4.81 -21.97
CA LEU A 172 -10.26 -5.67 -20.97
C LEU A 172 -8.81 -5.99 -21.34
N GLU A 173 -8.52 -6.16 -22.62
CA GLU A 173 -7.18 -6.37 -23.16
C GLU A 173 -6.22 -5.23 -22.83
N HIS A 174 -6.67 -3.96 -22.86
CA HIS A 174 -5.87 -2.81 -22.47
C HIS A 174 -5.65 -2.76 -20.95
N ALA A 175 -6.68 -3.08 -20.17
CA ALA A 175 -6.57 -3.17 -18.73
C ALA A 175 -5.58 -4.28 -18.31
N VAL A 176 -5.68 -5.47 -18.92
CA VAL A 176 -4.77 -6.59 -18.70
C VAL A 176 -3.35 -6.23 -19.15
N GLN A 177 -3.17 -5.62 -20.31
CA GLN A 177 -1.86 -5.18 -20.80
C GLN A 177 -1.15 -4.23 -19.82
N LYS A 178 -1.89 -3.35 -19.14
CA LYS A 178 -1.36 -2.47 -18.09
C LYS A 178 -0.88 -3.26 -16.86
N LEU A 179 -1.51 -4.38 -16.54
CA LEU A 179 -1.12 -5.25 -15.43
C LEU A 179 0.03 -6.22 -15.78
N THR A 180 0.23 -6.53 -17.06
CA THR A 180 1.15 -7.60 -17.50
C THR A 180 2.29 -7.09 -18.39
N ALA A 181 2.02 -6.83 -19.66
CA ALA A 181 3.06 -6.50 -20.65
C ALA A 181 3.73 -5.15 -20.36
N THR A 182 2.99 -4.18 -19.83
CA THR A 182 3.52 -2.84 -19.50
C THR A 182 4.60 -2.89 -18.43
N PRO A 183 4.37 -3.45 -17.23
CA PRO A 183 5.43 -3.61 -16.23
C PRO A 183 6.53 -4.57 -16.71
N ALA A 184 6.21 -5.64 -17.45
CA ALA A 184 7.23 -6.53 -17.99
C ALA A 184 8.21 -5.79 -18.91
N LYS A 185 7.70 -4.92 -19.80
CA LYS A 185 8.53 -4.06 -20.65
C LYS A 185 9.34 -3.05 -19.82
N LYS A 186 8.71 -2.37 -18.85
CA LYS A 186 9.36 -1.35 -18.02
C LYS A 186 10.54 -1.92 -17.21
N PHE A 187 10.38 -3.11 -16.65
CA PHE A 187 11.39 -3.74 -15.80
C PHE A 187 12.31 -4.72 -16.54
N GLY A 188 12.13 -4.91 -17.86
CA GLY A 188 12.96 -5.81 -18.66
C GLY A 188 12.76 -7.29 -18.32
N LEU A 189 11.52 -7.69 -18.00
CA LEU A 189 11.17 -9.06 -17.62
C LEU A 189 11.02 -9.94 -18.88
N ALA A 190 12.15 -10.31 -19.48
CA ALA A 190 12.18 -11.14 -20.68
C ALA A 190 11.36 -12.44 -20.50
N GLY A 191 10.53 -12.75 -21.51
CA GLY A 191 9.67 -13.93 -21.50
C GLY A 191 8.50 -13.89 -20.52
N ARG A 192 8.19 -12.74 -19.89
CA ARG A 192 7.05 -12.59 -18.96
C ARG A 192 6.06 -11.51 -19.42
N GLY A 193 4.87 -11.52 -18.84
CA GLY A 193 3.83 -10.52 -19.07
C GLY A 193 3.06 -10.67 -20.38
N VAL A 194 3.35 -11.70 -21.19
CA VAL A 194 2.65 -12.01 -22.44
C VAL A 194 2.40 -13.50 -22.56
N LEU A 195 1.26 -13.90 -23.12
CA LEU A 195 0.97 -15.29 -23.46
C LEU A 195 1.51 -15.57 -24.86
N LYS A 196 2.68 -16.21 -24.93
CA LYS A 196 3.36 -16.56 -26.18
C LYS A 196 4.12 -17.87 -25.97
N GLN A 197 4.18 -18.72 -26.99
CA GLN A 197 5.00 -19.93 -26.96
C GLN A 197 6.47 -19.57 -26.65
N GLY A 198 7.09 -20.32 -25.73
CA GLY A 198 8.44 -20.07 -25.24
C GLY A 198 8.55 -19.05 -24.09
N SER A 199 7.46 -18.38 -23.69
CA SER A 199 7.42 -17.54 -22.49
C SER A 199 7.18 -18.36 -21.22
N TYR A 200 7.44 -17.75 -20.06
CA TYR A 200 7.07 -18.32 -18.76
C TYR A 200 5.56 -18.47 -18.64
N ALA A 201 5.11 -19.61 -18.11
CA ALA A 201 3.70 -19.87 -17.82
C ALA A 201 3.26 -19.22 -16.49
N ASP A 202 3.36 -17.89 -16.43
CA ASP A 202 2.75 -17.06 -15.39
C ASP A 202 1.35 -16.66 -15.85
N ILE A 203 0.33 -17.39 -15.38
CA ILE A 203 -1.03 -17.30 -15.92
C ILE A 203 -2.01 -17.07 -14.79
N VAL A 204 -2.97 -16.20 -15.00
CA VAL A 204 -4.09 -15.96 -14.09
C VAL A 204 -5.38 -16.25 -14.82
N CYS A 205 -6.20 -17.17 -14.28
CA CYS A 205 -7.58 -17.34 -14.72
C CYS A 205 -8.48 -16.48 -13.84
N LEU A 206 -9.34 -15.69 -14.46
CA LEU A 206 -10.25 -14.77 -13.80
C LEU A 206 -11.69 -15.28 -13.87
N GLU A 207 -12.43 -15.10 -12.79
CA GLU A 207 -13.89 -15.12 -12.76
C GLU A 207 -14.35 -13.69 -12.47
N GLY A 208 -14.91 -13.02 -13.48
CA GLY A 208 -15.06 -11.57 -13.44
C GLY A 208 -13.70 -10.87 -13.30
N THR A 209 -13.52 -10.13 -12.21
CA THR A 209 -12.26 -9.42 -11.88
C THR A 209 -11.39 -10.17 -10.87
N ARG A 210 -11.84 -11.33 -10.40
CA ARG A 210 -11.21 -12.09 -9.32
C ARG A 210 -10.35 -13.22 -9.87
N ALA A 211 -9.13 -13.36 -9.36
CA ALA A 211 -8.29 -14.52 -9.67
C ALA A 211 -8.82 -15.79 -9.01
N VAL A 212 -9.07 -16.82 -9.81
CA VAL A 212 -9.54 -18.14 -9.34
C VAL A 212 -8.47 -19.22 -9.50
N HIS A 213 -7.62 -19.11 -10.52
CA HIS A 213 -6.43 -19.95 -10.68
C HIS A 213 -5.23 -19.07 -10.99
N VAL A 214 -4.07 -19.44 -10.44
CA VAL A 214 -2.79 -18.76 -10.71
C VAL A 214 -1.73 -19.82 -10.90
N ALA A 215 -1.09 -19.81 -12.06
CA ALA A 215 0.14 -20.54 -12.33
C ALA A 215 1.33 -19.57 -12.26
N VAL A 216 2.43 -20.01 -11.65
CA VAL A 216 3.72 -19.30 -11.64
C VAL A 216 4.75 -20.25 -12.21
N GLY A 217 5.38 -19.87 -13.32
CA GLY A 217 6.31 -20.76 -14.03
C GLY A 217 5.71 -22.12 -14.41
N GLY A 218 4.39 -22.19 -14.64
CA GLY A 218 3.67 -23.43 -14.98
C GLY A 218 3.16 -24.25 -13.81
N ALA A 219 3.55 -23.93 -12.58
CA ALA A 219 3.05 -24.63 -11.39
C ALA A 219 1.87 -23.86 -10.76
N LEU A 220 0.80 -24.57 -10.39
CA LEU A 220 -0.39 -23.98 -9.78
C LEU A 220 -0.08 -23.49 -8.34
N ALA A 221 -0.09 -22.17 -8.16
CA ALA A 221 0.06 -21.49 -6.86
C ALA A 221 -1.30 -21.18 -6.21
N LEU A 222 -2.36 -21.01 -7.02
CA LEU A 222 -3.74 -20.84 -6.58
C LEU A 222 -4.63 -21.77 -7.40
N LEU A 223 -5.46 -22.57 -6.75
CA LEU A 223 -6.43 -23.46 -7.39
C LEU A 223 -7.81 -23.25 -6.75
N ALA A 224 -8.82 -22.91 -7.56
CA ALA A 224 -10.18 -22.66 -7.07
C ALA A 224 -10.22 -21.66 -5.90
N SER A 225 -9.45 -20.58 -6.01
CA SER A 225 -9.28 -19.54 -4.98
C SER A 225 -8.57 -19.97 -3.70
N VAL A 226 -8.01 -21.18 -3.65
CA VAL A 226 -7.26 -21.71 -2.51
C VAL A 226 -5.76 -21.74 -2.83
N PRO A 227 -4.89 -21.14 -1.99
CA PRO A 227 -3.45 -21.26 -2.16
C PRO A 227 -3.01 -22.72 -2.03
N THR A 228 -2.24 -23.22 -2.99
CA THR A 228 -1.79 -24.62 -3.01
C THR A 228 -0.59 -24.89 -2.10
N GLY A 229 0.08 -23.82 -1.64
CA GLY A 229 1.36 -23.89 -0.92
C GLY A 229 2.59 -24.01 -1.81
N VAL A 230 2.42 -24.20 -3.13
CA VAL A 230 3.52 -24.28 -4.10
C VAL A 230 4.23 -22.94 -4.21
N ARG A 231 5.57 -22.98 -4.16
CA ARG A 231 6.45 -21.81 -4.27
C ARG A 231 7.35 -21.92 -5.50
N ALA A 232 6.77 -21.77 -6.69
CA ALA A 232 7.48 -21.86 -7.97
C ALA A 232 8.11 -20.53 -8.45
N GLY A 233 8.19 -19.55 -7.55
CA GLY A 233 8.85 -18.28 -7.84
C GLY A 233 10.34 -18.47 -8.13
N THR A 234 10.88 -17.65 -9.03
CA THR A 234 12.31 -17.64 -9.38
C THR A 234 12.88 -16.25 -9.16
N ILE A 235 14.18 -16.19 -8.84
CA ILE A 235 14.89 -14.91 -8.77
C ILE A 235 15.02 -14.39 -10.19
N ILE A 236 14.40 -13.25 -10.48
CA ILE A 236 14.57 -12.57 -11.76
C ILE A 236 15.87 -11.78 -11.70
N ARG A 237 16.86 -12.20 -12.48
CA ARG A 237 18.12 -11.47 -12.63
C ARG A 237 17.96 -10.44 -13.73
N SER A 238 18.37 -9.21 -13.46
CA SER A 238 18.45 -8.19 -14.50
C SER A 238 19.55 -8.59 -15.47
N SER A 239 19.27 -8.55 -16.77
CA SER A 239 20.26 -8.80 -17.82
C SER A 239 21.08 -7.55 -18.17
N ARG A 240 21.29 -6.65 -17.19
CA ARG A 240 22.13 -5.46 -17.36
C ARG A 240 23.59 -5.81 -17.08
#